data_AF-A0A9D2BEZ2-F1
#
_entry.id   AF-A0A9D2BEZ2-F1
#
_cell.length_a   1.000
_cell.length_b   1.000
_cell.length_c   1.000
_cell.angle_alpha   90.00
_cell.angle_beta   90.00
_cell.angle_gamma   90.00
#
_symmetry.space_group_name_H-M   'P 1'
#
loop_
_entity.id
_entity.type
_entity.pdbx_description
1 polymer ?
#
loop_
_entity_poly.entity_id
_entity_poly.type
_entity_poly.pdbx_seq_one_letter_code
_entity_poly.pdbx_strand_id
1 'polypeptide(L)'
;MRYLSVSETAEKWNISERSVRNYCAQGRVLGAFLTGKTWNIPEDATKPERRNRRGEQPKTLPDILKDEKKNKYSGGIYHKTQIELTYNSNHIEGSRLTREQTRYIFETNTIGLEN
;
A
#
# COMPACT_ATOMS: atom_id res chain seq x y z
N MET A 1 20.99 -15.25 30.72
CA MET A 1 20.39 -14.66 29.51
C MET A 1 21.40 -13.68 28.93
N ARG A 2 21.78 -13.82 27.66
CA ARG A 2 22.64 -12.87 26.96
C ARG A 2 21.78 -11.77 26.34
N TYR A 3 22.26 -10.54 26.44
CA TYR A 3 21.64 -9.38 25.82
C TYR A 3 22.59 -8.84 24.76
N LEU A 4 22.01 -8.50 23.61
CA LEU A 4 22.67 -7.84 22.51
C LEU A 4 22.45 -6.34 22.62
N SER A 5 23.46 -5.60 22.19
CA SER A 5 23.39 -4.16 21.97
C SER A 5 22.53 -3.82 20.75
N VAL A 6 22.18 -2.54 20.62
CA VAL A 6 21.46 -2.02 19.46
C VAL A 6 22.20 -2.27 18.15
N SER A 7 23.54 -2.15 18.15
CA SER A 7 24.38 -2.35 16.96
C SER A 7 24.41 -3.82 16.53
N GLU A 8 24.61 -4.75 17.46
CA GLU A 8 24.59 -6.19 17.15
C GLU A 8 23.22 -6.65 16.66
N THR A 9 22.15 -6.11 17.25
CA THR A 9 20.78 -6.42 16.83
C THR A 9 20.47 -5.81 15.45
N ALA A 10 21.00 -4.63 15.16
CA ALA A 10 20.85 -3.97 13.87
C ALA A 10 21.49 -4.79 12.74
N GLU A 11 22.68 -5.34 12.98
CA GLU A 11 23.36 -6.26 12.07
C GLU A 11 22.58 -7.56 11.91
N LYS A 12 22.18 -8.20 13.01
CA LYS A 12 21.41 -9.47 12.99
C LYS A 12 20.09 -9.35 12.23
N TRP A 13 19.38 -8.23 12.36
CA TRP A 13 18.10 -8.01 11.69
C TRP A 13 18.22 -7.33 10.32
N ASN A 14 19.44 -6.97 9.90
CA ASN A 14 19.75 -6.18 8.72
C ASN A 14 18.86 -4.93 8.60
N ILE A 15 18.87 -4.11 9.66
CA ILE A 15 18.13 -2.83 9.72
C ILE A 15 18.99 -1.76 10.40
N SER A 16 18.58 -0.48 10.28
CA SER A 16 19.28 0.60 10.99
C SER A 16 19.07 0.52 12.51
N GLU A 17 20.08 0.94 13.27
CA GLU A 17 20.00 1.08 14.73
C GLU A 17 18.78 1.92 15.18
N ARG A 18 18.45 2.96 14.42
CA ARG A 18 17.26 3.78 14.67
C ARG A 18 15.97 2.96 14.63
N SER A 19 15.87 2.01 13.69
CA SER A 19 14.72 1.12 13.58
C SER A 19 14.64 0.15 14.75
N VAL A 20 15.79 -0.38 15.19
CA VAL A 20 15.87 -1.22 16.40
C VAL A 20 15.39 -0.44 17.64
N ARG A 21 15.92 0.77 17.88
CA ARG A 21 15.49 1.61 19.01
C ARG A 21 14.00 1.93 18.94
N ASN A 22 13.48 2.20 17.75
CA ASN A 22 12.05 2.45 17.57
C ASN A 22 11.21 1.21 17.92
N TYR A 23 11.64 0.01 17.55
CA TYR A 23 10.93 -1.22 17.92
C TYR A 23 10.94 -1.45 19.43
N CYS A 24 12.07 -1.21 20.10
CA CYS A 24 12.16 -1.32 21.55
C CYS A 24 11.31 -0.26 22.26
N ALA A 25 11.37 1.00 21.83
CA ALA A 25 10.57 2.09 22.38
C ALA A 25 9.06 1.90 22.19
N GLN A 26 8.65 1.22 21.10
CA GLN A 26 7.26 0.85 20.83
C GLN A 26 6.81 -0.43 21.57
N GLY A 27 7.67 -1.03 22.41
CA GLY A 27 7.35 -2.26 23.15
C GLY A 27 7.17 -3.48 22.26
N ARG A 28 7.71 -3.47 21.04
CA ARG A 28 7.55 -4.56 20.05
C ARG A 28 8.56 -5.68 20.20
N VAL A 29 9.54 -5.49 21.08
CA VAL A 29 10.60 -6.45 21.40
C VAL A 29 10.40 -6.87 22.85
N LEU A 30 9.92 -8.09 23.05
CA LEU A 30 9.67 -8.63 24.39
C LEU A 30 10.99 -8.78 25.15
N GLY A 31 11.02 -8.34 26.41
CA GLY A 31 12.20 -8.43 27.27
C GLY A 31 13.31 -7.40 26.98
N ALA A 32 13.10 -6.48 26.02
CA ALA A 32 14.02 -5.37 25.83
C ALA A 32 13.85 -4.32 26.93
N PHE A 33 14.96 -3.84 27.50
CA PHE A 33 14.97 -2.80 28.52
C PHE A 33 16.10 -1.79 28.28
N LEU A 34 15.97 -0.62 28.90
CA LEU A 34 16.95 0.45 28.81
C LEU A 34 17.86 0.42 30.04
N THR A 35 19.17 0.45 29.83
CA THR A 35 20.15 0.63 30.91
C THR A 35 20.99 1.86 30.60
N GLY A 36 20.77 2.93 31.36
CA GLY A 36 21.37 4.24 31.08
C GLY A 36 20.91 4.80 29.73
N LYS A 37 21.79 4.76 28.72
CA LYS A 37 21.53 5.26 27.35
C LYS A 37 21.45 4.15 26.29
N THR A 38 21.67 2.90 26.66
CA THR A 38 21.72 1.77 25.74
C THR A 38 20.51 0.85 25.95
N TRP A 39 19.94 0.38 24.84
CA TRP A 39 18.92 -0.68 24.88
C TRP A 39 19.61 -2.04 24.93
N ASN A 40 19.19 -2.87 25.88
CA ASN A 40 19.56 -4.27 25.98
C ASN A 40 18.43 -5.11 25.38
N ILE A 41 18.75 -5.92 24.38
CA ILE A 41 17.78 -6.70 23.62
C ILE A 41 18.10 -8.18 23.82
N PRO A 42 17.13 -9.02 24.21
CA PRO A 42 17.37 -10.45 24.36
C PRO A 42 17.90 -11.07 23.05
N GLU A 43 18.87 -11.98 23.14
CA GLU A 43 19.46 -12.64 21.96
C GLU A 43 18.43 -13.45 21.15
N ASP A 44 17.41 -13.99 21.83
CA ASP A 44 16.28 -14.74 21.28
C ASP A 44 15.20 -13.85 20.63
N ALA A 45 15.32 -12.52 20.72
CA ALA A 45 14.37 -11.60 20.12
C ALA A 45 14.33 -11.74 18.59
N THR A 46 13.15 -12.05 18.07
CA THR A 46 12.87 -12.08 16.63
C THR A 46 12.50 -10.69 16.12
N LYS A 47 12.92 -10.37 14.89
CA LYS A 47 12.59 -9.10 14.22
C LYS A 47 11.07 -8.91 14.15
N PRO A 48 10.51 -7.81 14.70
CA PRO A 48 9.07 -7.56 14.64
C PRO A 48 8.61 -7.34 13.19
N GLU A 49 7.42 -7.84 12.84
CA GLU A 49 6.86 -7.62 11.51
C GLU A 49 6.64 -6.12 11.23
N ARG A 50 6.72 -5.69 9.98
CA ARG A 50 6.37 -4.28 9.67
C ARG A 50 4.85 -4.12 9.72
N ARG A 51 4.37 -3.18 10.55
CA ARG A 51 2.94 -2.82 10.63
C ARG A 51 2.35 -2.41 9.26
N ASN A 52 3.20 -1.88 8.37
CA ASN A 52 2.84 -1.48 7.01
C ASN A 52 3.25 -2.51 5.95
N ARG A 53 3.29 -3.80 6.26
CA ARG A 53 3.31 -4.82 5.21
C ARG A 53 1.94 -4.72 4.53
N ARG A 54 1.83 -3.85 3.52
CA ARG A 54 0.73 -3.90 2.55
C ARG A 54 0.65 -5.37 2.16
N GLY A 55 -0.52 -6.00 2.35
CA GLY A 55 -0.73 -7.41 2.02
C GLY A 55 -0.17 -7.72 0.64
N GLU A 56 0.23 -8.98 0.40
CA GLU A 56 0.79 -9.41 -0.90
C GLU A 56 0.08 -8.68 -2.04
N GLN A 57 0.80 -7.77 -2.69
CA GLN A 57 0.19 -7.02 -3.78
C GLN A 57 -0.25 -8.03 -4.84
N PRO A 58 -1.43 -7.86 -5.45
CA PRO A 58 -1.89 -8.75 -6.50
C PRO A 58 -0.79 -8.87 -7.57
N LYS A 59 -0.23 -10.08 -7.73
CA LYS A 59 0.95 -10.33 -8.56
C LYS A 59 0.62 -10.39 -10.04
N THR A 60 -0.66 -10.56 -10.40
CA THR A 60 -1.10 -10.74 -11.78
C THR A 60 -2.01 -9.60 -12.22
N LEU A 61 -1.92 -9.22 -13.51
CA LEU A 61 -2.78 -8.20 -14.11
C LEU A 61 -4.29 -8.52 -13.96
N PRO A 62 -4.76 -9.77 -14.17
CA PRO A 62 -6.16 -10.11 -13.93
C PRO A 62 -6.62 -9.85 -12.50
N ASP A 63 -5.78 -10.13 -11.50
CA ASP A 63 -6.13 -9.89 -10.10
C ASP A 63 -6.17 -8.40 -9.78
N ILE A 64 -5.25 -7.61 -10.34
CA ILE A 64 -5.27 -6.14 -10.27
C ILE A 64 -6.58 -5.61 -10.84
N LEU A 65 -6.96 -6.02 -12.06
CA LEU A 65 -8.17 -5.54 -12.72
C LEU A 65 -9.45 -5.95 -11.96
N LYS A 66 -9.48 -7.16 -11.38
CA LYS A 66 -10.60 -7.61 -10.53
C LYS A 66 -10.71 -6.79 -9.26
N ASP A 67 -9.59 -6.48 -8.61
CA ASP A 67 -9.56 -5.64 -7.41
C ASP A 67 -9.98 -4.19 -7.74
N GLU A 68 -9.44 -3.62 -8.82
CA GLU A 68 -9.82 -2.28 -9.30
C GLU A 68 -11.31 -2.19 -9.62
N LYS A 69 -11.88 -3.21 -10.28
CA LYS A 69 -13.32 -3.31 -10.55
C LYS A 69 -14.14 -3.38 -9.25
N LYS A 70 -13.71 -4.21 -8.29
CA LYS A 70 -14.43 -4.41 -7.02
C LYS A 70 -14.44 -3.15 -6.17
N ASN A 71 -13.30 -2.47 -6.07
CA ASN A 71 -13.13 -1.29 -5.24
C ASN A 71 -13.48 0.02 -5.95
N LYS A 72 -13.81 -0.04 -7.25
CA LYS A 72 -14.16 1.12 -8.11
C LYS A 72 -13.10 2.23 -8.06
N TYR A 73 -11.82 1.86 -8.15
CA TYR A 73 -10.75 2.86 -8.15
C TYR A 73 -10.83 3.74 -9.40
N SER A 74 -10.85 5.06 -9.21
CA SER A 74 -10.66 6.02 -10.30
C SER A 74 -9.17 6.11 -10.67
N GLY A 75 -8.88 6.19 -11.96
CA GLY A 75 -7.52 6.34 -12.50
C GLY A 75 -6.71 5.04 -12.68
N GLY A 76 -7.25 3.88 -12.31
CA GLY A 76 -6.64 2.56 -12.59
C GLY A 76 -6.74 2.10 -14.05
N ILE A 77 -6.13 0.96 -14.37
CA ILE A 77 -6.15 0.37 -15.72
C ILE A 77 -7.58 -0.05 -16.11
N TYR A 78 -8.29 -0.68 -15.18
CA TYR A 78 -9.70 -1.06 -15.33
C TYR A 78 -10.57 0.17 -15.60
N HIS A 79 -10.37 1.25 -14.85
CA HIS A 79 -11.12 2.50 -15.02
C HIS A 79 -10.89 3.12 -16.41
N LYS A 80 -9.63 3.20 -16.86
CA LYS A 80 -9.31 3.71 -18.20
C LYS A 80 -9.94 2.88 -19.31
N THR A 81 -9.79 1.55 -19.24
CA THR A 81 -10.35 0.63 -20.25
C THR A 81 -11.87 0.66 -20.24
N GLN A 82 -12.51 0.75 -19.08
CA GLN A 82 -13.96 0.92 -18.93
C GLN A 82 -14.46 2.17 -19.69
N ILE A 83 -13.79 3.31 -19.52
CA ILE A 83 -14.16 4.55 -20.21
C ILE A 83 -13.96 4.44 -21.72
N GLU A 84 -12.80 3.94 -22.16
CA GLU A 84 -12.45 3.88 -23.58
C GLU A 84 -13.37 2.92 -24.35
N LEU A 85 -13.65 1.74 -23.79
CA LEU A 85 -14.56 0.78 -24.42
C LEU A 85 -15.98 1.32 -24.49
N THR A 86 -16.47 1.94 -23.41
CA THR A 86 -17.82 2.52 -23.37
C THR A 86 -17.96 3.67 -24.37
N TYR A 87 -16.98 4.57 -24.41
CA TYR A 87 -16.96 5.68 -25.36
C TYR A 87 -16.96 5.16 -26.80
N ASN A 88 -16.06 4.22 -27.13
CA ASN A 88 -15.95 3.67 -28.49
C ASN A 88 -17.25 2.98 -28.94
N SER A 89 -17.85 2.14 -28.09
CA SER A 89 -19.10 1.43 -28.40
C SER A 89 -20.24 2.43 -28.64
N ASN A 90 -20.44 3.36 -27.72
CA ASN A 90 -21.50 4.36 -27.82
C ASN A 90 -21.30 5.26 -29.05
N HIS A 91 -20.06 5.58 -29.39
CA HIS A 91 -19.77 6.43 -30.55
C HIS A 91 -20.04 5.71 -31.88
N ILE A 92 -19.76 4.41 -31.98
CA ILE A 92 -20.13 3.58 -33.13
C ILE A 92 -21.66 3.57 -33.31
N GLU A 93 -22.41 3.56 -32.21
CA GLU A 93 -23.88 3.64 -32.20
C GLU A 93 -24.43 5.06 -32.45
N GLY A 94 -23.56 6.07 -32.63
CA GLY A 94 -23.94 7.44 -32.97
C GLY A 94 -24.10 8.40 -31.78
N SER A 95 -23.62 8.03 -30.59
CA SER A 95 -23.60 8.93 -29.43
C SER A 95 -22.71 10.15 -29.67
N ARG A 96 -23.20 11.31 -29.19
CA ARG A 96 -22.50 12.60 -29.23
C ARG A 96 -21.74 12.91 -27.94
N LEU A 97 -21.75 12.00 -26.97
CA LEU A 97 -21.01 12.19 -25.72
C LEU A 97 -19.51 12.18 -25.99
N THR A 98 -18.79 13.14 -25.41
CA THR A 98 -17.33 13.14 -25.47
C THR A 98 -16.75 12.05 -24.56
N ARG A 99 -15.48 11.72 -24.79
CA ARG A 99 -14.73 10.81 -23.91
C ARG A 99 -14.69 11.32 -22.46
N GLU A 100 -14.61 12.64 -22.27
CA GLU A 100 -14.60 13.25 -20.93
C GLU A 100 -15.97 13.19 -20.27
N GLN A 101 -17.06 13.42 -21.00
CA GLN A 101 -18.41 13.23 -20.49
C GLN A 101 -18.66 11.77 -20.09
N THR A 102 -18.17 10.82 -20.90
CA THR A 102 -18.22 9.39 -20.59
C THR A 102 -17.46 9.07 -19.31
N ARG A 103 -16.28 9.68 -19.09
CA ARG A 103 -15.54 9.56 -17.83
C ARG A 103 -16.33 10.10 -16.65
N TYR A 104 -16.91 11.30 -16.76
CA TYR A 104 -17.68 11.91 -15.67
C TYR A 104 -18.89 11.06 -15.27
N ILE A 105 -19.51 10.34 -16.20
CA ILE A 105 -20.57 9.37 -15.85
C ILE A 105 -20.05 8.31 -14.88
N PHE A 106 -18.82 7.80 -15.05
CA PHE A 106 -18.24 6.80 -14.15
C PHE A 106 -17.69 7.37 -12.84
N GLU A 107 -17.14 8.59 -12.87
CA GLU A 107 -16.51 9.22 -11.70
C GLU A 107 -17.51 9.93 -10.79
N THR A 108 -18.47 10.65 -11.38
CA THR A 108 -19.36 11.58 -10.67
C THR A 108 -20.84 11.33 -10.94
N ASN A 109 -21.19 10.36 -11.81
CA ASN A 109 -22.55 10.15 -12.32
C ASN A 109 -23.16 11.42 -12.93
N THR A 110 -22.34 12.30 -13.49
CA THR A 110 -22.77 13.54 -14.16
C THR A 110 -22.32 13.57 -15.61
N ILE A 111 -23.08 14.25 -16.47
CA ILE A 111 -22.79 14.41 -17.90
C ILE A 111 -22.19 15.80 -18.20
N GLY A 112 -22.29 16.75 -17.26
CA GLY A 112 -21.88 18.14 -17.45
C GLY A 112 -20.85 18.62 -16.43
N LEU A 113 -19.76 19.20 -16.93
CA LEU A 113 -19.36 20.54 -16.53
C LEU A 113 -19.62 21.39 -17.78
N GLU A 114 -20.73 22.12 -17.79
CA GLU A 114 -20.91 23.21 -18.76
C GLU A 114 -19.77 24.22 -18.52
N ASN A 115 -19.10 24.64 -19.60
CA ASN A 115 -18.27 25.84 -19.57
C ASN A 115 -19.15 27.07 -19.40
#